data_AF-A0A523S1Y3-F1
#
_entry.id   AF-A0A523S1Y3-F1
#
_cell.length_a   1.000
_cell.length_b   1.000
_cell.length_c   1.000
_cell.angle_alpha   90.00
_cell.angle_beta   90.00
_cell.angle_gamma   90.00
#
_symmetry.space_group_name_H-M   'P 1'
#
loop_
_entity.id
_entity.type
_entity.pdbx_description
1 polymer ?
#
loop_
_entity_poly.entity_id
_entity_poly.type
_entity_poly.pdbx_seq_one_letter_code
_entity_poly.pdbx_strand_id
1 'polypeptide(L)'
;MTLKVKLGNEVLLEESIALIKGKRVGLVTNQSGLTGDLSNLVDILLSHSKVNLVALFGPEHGYRGDAQAGIEVESYIDKRINLPVYSLCTTTKKPTSKMLRDVEIILFDIQDIGARYFTYIYTMANVLECAGKIDLPFVVLDRPNPLGGIEVEGNIVEDDFKSFVGNYALPIRHGMTIGELATYFNE
;
A
#
# COMPACT_ATOMS: atom_id res chain seq x y z
N MET A 1 -9.57 -25.55 2.97
CA MET A 1 -8.98 -24.86 4.14
C MET A 1 -9.84 -23.64 4.39
N THR A 2 -10.46 -23.51 5.56
CA THR A 2 -11.15 -22.27 5.92
C THR A 2 -10.08 -21.27 6.34
N LEU A 3 -9.98 -20.13 5.66
CA LEU A 3 -9.14 -19.03 6.10
C LEU A 3 -9.65 -18.58 7.47
N LYS A 4 -8.73 -18.47 8.45
CA LYS A 4 -9.08 -18.09 9.83
C LYS A 4 -9.29 -16.59 10.02
N VAL A 5 -8.99 -15.80 8.99
CA VAL A 5 -9.08 -14.34 8.98
C VAL A 5 -9.63 -13.90 7.63
N LYS A 6 -10.40 -12.81 7.63
CA LYS A 6 -10.80 -12.10 6.40
C LYS A 6 -9.87 -10.90 6.23
N LEU A 7 -9.22 -10.79 5.08
CA LEU A 7 -8.27 -9.72 4.78
C LEU A 7 -9.01 -8.40 4.54
N GLY A 8 -8.33 -7.26 4.71
CA GLY A 8 -8.95 -5.95 4.50
C GLY A 8 -9.53 -5.75 3.10
N ASN A 9 -8.93 -6.38 2.08
CA ASN A 9 -9.45 -6.34 0.71
C ASN A 9 -10.75 -7.15 0.55
N GLU A 10 -10.89 -8.30 1.23
CA GLU A 10 -12.12 -9.09 1.28
C GLU A 10 -13.23 -8.37 2.07
N VAL A 11 -12.88 -7.76 3.21
CA VAL A 11 -13.83 -6.93 3.99
C VAL A 11 -14.32 -5.74 3.16
N LEU A 12 -13.43 -5.08 2.41
CA LEU A 12 -13.82 -3.99 1.51
C LEU A 12 -14.83 -4.48 0.46
N LEU A 13 -14.54 -5.59 -0.22
CA LEU A 13 -15.35 -6.09 -1.31
C LEU A 13 -16.73 -6.59 -0.84
N GLU A 14 -16.78 -7.26 0.31
CA GLU A 14 -18.01 -7.88 0.81
C GLU A 14 -18.88 -6.92 1.63
N GLU A 15 -18.28 -6.07 2.45
CA GLU A 15 -18.98 -5.34 3.52
C GLU A 15 -18.91 -3.82 3.34
N SER A 16 -17.84 -3.31 2.73
CA SER A 16 -17.55 -1.86 2.70
C SER A 16 -17.40 -1.25 1.30
N ILE A 17 -17.92 -1.90 0.26
CA ILE A 17 -17.75 -1.47 -1.14
C ILE A 17 -18.29 -0.05 -1.40
N ALA A 18 -19.24 0.39 -0.57
CA ALA A 18 -19.78 1.74 -0.59
C ALA A 18 -18.71 2.84 -0.38
N LEU A 19 -17.59 2.53 0.28
CA LEU A 19 -16.48 3.47 0.48
C LEU A 19 -15.86 3.94 -0.84
N ILE A 20 -15.81 3.06 -1.85
CA ILE A 20 -15.17 3.31 -3.15
C ILE A 20 -16.13 3.37 -4.33
N LYS A 21 -17.41 3.07 -4.10
CA LYS A 21 -18.45 3.05 -5.15
C LYS A 21 -18.53 4.39 -5.87
N GLY A 22 -18.38 4.36 -7.20
CA GLY A 22 -18.50 5.54 -8.07
C GLY A 22 -17.36 6.56 -7.95
N LYS A 23 -16.33 6.27 -7.14
CA LYS A 23 -15.13 7.11 -7.01
C LYS A 23 -14.05 6.64 -7.98
N ARG A 24 -13.19 7.58 -8.39
CA ARG A 24 -11.94 7.29 -9.10
C ARG A 24 -10.89 6.77 -8.11
N VAL A 25 -10.65 5.46 -8.14
CA VAL A 25 -9.80 4.75 -7.18
C VAL A 25 -8.36 4.70 -7.68
N GLY A 26 -7.43 5.15 -6.85
CA GLY A 26 -6.01 4.81 -6.95
C GLY A 26 -5.68 3.63 -6.05
N LEU A 27 -4.79 2.73 -6.47
CA LEU A 27 -4.38 1.58 -5.67
C LEU A 27 -2.86 1.51 -5.54
N VAL A 28 -2.36 1.58 -4.32
CA VAL A 28 -0.98 1.22 -3.96
C VAL A 28 -0.96 -0.27 -3.67
N THR A 29 -0.27 -1.05 -4.52
CA THR A 29 -0.25 -2.51 -4.41
C THR A 29 1.02 -3.09 -5.03
N ASN A 30 1.28 -4.35 -4.74
CA ASN A 30 2.25 -5.18 -5.47
C ASN A 30 1.69 -6.60 -5.70
N GLN A 31 2.54 -7.57 -6.00
CA GLN A 31 2.18 -8.97 -6.22
C GLN A 31 1.52 -9.66 -5.00
N SER A 32 1.63 -9.07 -3.81
CA SER A 32 0.96 -9.57 -2.60
C SER A 32 -0.50 -9.14 -2.46
N GLY A 33 -0.97 -8.22 -3.33
CA GLY A 33 -2.35 -7.72 -3.40
C GLY A 33 -3.33 -8.78 -3.91
N LEU A 34 -3.40 -9.89 -3.18
CA LEU A 34 -4.24 -11.05 -3.44
C LEU A 34 -5.27 -11.20 -2.31
N THR A 35 -6.43 -11.75 -2.62
CA THR A 35 -7.42 -12.25 -1.65
C THR A 35 -6.97 -13.63 -1.12
N GLY A 36 -7.68 -14.17 -0.13
CA GLY A 36 -7.30 -15.43 0.49
C GLY A 36 -7.42 -16.66 -0.43
N ASP A 37 -8.20 -16.56 -1.51
CA ASP A 37 -8.28 -17.55 -2.59
C ASP A 37 -7.25 -17.32 -3.72
N LEU A 38 -6.31 -16.39 -3.51
CA LEU A 38 -5.26 -15.99 -4.45
C LEU A 38 -5.74 -15.24 -5.70
N SER A 39 -6.97 -14.71 -5.68
CA SER A 39 -7.45 -13.81 -6.73
C SER A 39 -6.77 -12.43 -6.63
N ASN A 40 -6.42 -11.85 -7.77
CA ASN A 40 -5.70 -10.57 -7.83
C ASN A 40 -6.64 -9.39 -7.60
N LEU A 41 -6.33 -8.51 -6.64
CA LEU A 41 -7.20 -7.36 -6.32
C LEU A 41 -7.35 -6.40 -7.50
N VAL A 42 -6.30 -6.18 -8.30
CA VAL A 42 -6.38 -5.32 -9.50
C VAL A 42 -7.42 -5.86 -10.47
N ASP A 43 -7.39 -7.17 -10.76
CA ASP A 43 -8.34 -7.81 -11.68
C ASP A 43 -9.77 -7.78 -11.13
N ILE A 44 -9.92 -7.97 -9.82
CA ILE A 44 -11.23 -7.86 -9.14
C ILE A 44 -11.77 -6.43 -9.26
N LEU A 45 -10.99 -5.41 -8.94
CA LEU A 45 -11.46 -4.01 -9.00
C LEU A 45 -11.76 -3.57 -10.44
N LEU A 46 -10.97 -4.01 -11.43
CA LEU A 46 -11.22 -3.74 -12.85
C LEU A 46 -12.50 -4.38 -13.36
N SER A 47 -12.83 -5.59 -12.90
CA SER A 47 -14.06 -6.30 -13.30
C SER A 47 -15.30 -5.86 -12.51
N HIS A 48 -15.12 -5.10 -11.44
CA HIS A 48 -16.21 -4.71 -10.55
C HIS A 48 -16.98 -3.48 -11.08
N SER A 49 -18.18 -3.69 -11.62
CA SER A 49 -19.04 -2.67 -12.26
C SER A 49 -19.29 -1.35 -11.50
N LYS A 50 -19.08 -1.32 -10.18
CA LYS A 50 -19.30 -0.14 -9.32
C LYS A 50 -18.01 0.59 -8.94
N VAL A 51 -16.85 0.08 -9.35
CA VAL A 51 -15.54 0.61 -9.02
C VAL A 51 -14.90 1.16 -10.29
N ASN A 52 -14.28 2.34 -10.18
CA ASN A 52 -13.55 2.95 -11.27
C ASN A 52 -12.07 3.04 -10.89
N LEU A 53 -11.30 1.99 -11.15
CA LEU A 53 -9.86 1.99 -10.93
C LEU A 53 -9.18 2.83 -12.03
N VAL A 54 -8.47 3.90 -11.63
CA VAL A 54 -7.90 4.88 -12.58
C VAL A 54 -6.38 4.91 -12.59
N ALA A 55 -5.72 4.42 -11.54
CA ALA A 55 -4.26 4.42 -11.44
C ALA A 55 -3.75 3.35 -10.48
N LEU A 56 -2.58 2.81 -10.78
CA LEU A 56 -1.80 1.96 -9.89
C LEU A 56 -0.54 2.68 -9.43
N PHE A 57 -0.13 2.40 -8.20
CA PHE A 57 1.10 2.90 -7.60
C PHE A 57 1.92 1.71 -7.12
N GLY A 58 2.99 1.39 -7.84
CA GLY A 58 3.89 0.28 -7.51
C GLY A 58 5.01 0.75 -6.58
N PRO A 59 5.28 0.06 -5.46
CA PRO A 59 6.45 0.34 -4.62
C PRO A 59 7.74 -0.18 -5.28
N GLU A 60 8.79 -0.39 -4.49
CA GLU A 60 9.98 -1.15 -4.89
C GLU A 60 9.59 -2.50 -5.53
N HIS A 61 10.30 -2.92 -6.59
CA HIS A 61 9.98 -4.07 -7.47
C HIS A 61 8.81 -3.90 -8.45
N GLY A 62 8.13 -2.76 -8.42
CA GLY A 62 6.95 -2.50 -9.26
C GLY A 62 5.74 -3.31 -8.82
N TYR A 63 4.57 -3.02 -9.40
CA TYR A 63 3.32 -3.62 -8.91
C TYR A 63 3.18 -5.11 -9.26
N ARG A 64 3.86 -5.60 -10.31
CA ARG A 64 3.89 -7.03 -10.68
C ARG A 64 5.03 -7.81 -10.06
N GLY A 65 5.97 -7.13 -9.38
CA GLY A 65 7.18 -7.76 -8.84
C GLY A 65 8.16 -8.26 -9.91
N ASP A 66 8.08 -7.73 -11.13
CA ASP A 66 8.92 -8.11 -12.27
C ASP A 66 10.24 -7.33 -12.37
N ALA A 67 10.44 -6.33 -11.51
CA ALA A 67 11.70 -5.58 -11.42
C ALA A 67 12.61 -6.06 -10.28
N GLN A 68 13.89 -6.23 -10.61
CA GLN A 68 14.92 -6.63 -9.63
C GLN A 68 15.19 -5.52 -8.61
N ALA A 69 15.61 -5.90 -7.41
CA ALA A 69 16.04 -4.97 -6.36
C ALA A 69 17.07 -3.97 -6.89
N GLY A 70 16.87 -2.68 -6.59
CA GLY A 70 17.77 -1.60 -7.02
C GLY A 70 17.67 -1.21 -8.50
N ILE A 71 16.85 -1.87 -9.31
CA ILE A 71 16.54 -1.43 -10.68
C ILE A 71 15.40 -0.41 -10.64
N GLU A 72 15.60 0.72 -11.29
CA GLU A 72 14.58 1.76 -11.42
C GLU A 72 13.44 1.27 -12.32
N VAL A 73 12.21 1.41 -11.82
CA VAL A 73 10.99 1.21 -12.61
C VAL A 73 10.48 2.59 -12.96
N GLU A 74 10.41 2.92 -14.24
CA GLU A 74 9.78 4.16 -14.68
C GLU A 74 8.25 4.05 -14.59
N SER A 75 7.54 5.19 -14.59
CA SER A 75 6.08 5.17 -14.71
C SER A 75 5.68 4.85 -16.16
N TYR A 76 4.63 4.06 -16.36
CA TYR A 76 4.20 3.60 -17.68
C TYR A 76 2.68 3.44 -17.77
N ILE A 77 2.17 3.20 -18.99
CA ILE A 77 0.80 2.72 -19.19
C ILE A 77 0.84 1.20 -19.34
N ASP A 78 0.19 0.48 -18.45
CA ASP A 78 0.11 -0.98 -18.56
C ASP A 78 -0.82 -1.36 -19.71
N LYS A 79 -0.27 -2.00 -20.75
CA LYS A 79 -1.01 -2.31 -21.98
C LYS A 79 -2.13 -3.33 -21.78
N ARG A 80 -2.11 -4.15 -20.72
CA ARG A 80 -3.14 -5.17 -20.48
C ARG A 80 -4.40 -4.56 -19.88
N ILE A 81 -4.22 -3.61 -18.96
CA ILE A 81 -5.32 -2.98 -18.22
C ILE A 81 -5.62 -1.55 -18.70
N ASN A 82 -4.76 -0.99 -19.56
CA ASN A 82 -4.83 0.36 -20.10
C ASN A 82 -4.93 1.45 -19.02
N LEU A 83 -4.19 1.28 -17.92
CA LEU A 83 -4.11 2.24 -16.81
C LEU A 83 -2.68 2.75 -16.61
N PRO A 84 -2.51 3.98 -16.12
CA PRO A 84 -1.22 4.46 -15.65
C PRO A 84 -0.78 3.67 -14.41
N VAL A 85 0.49 3.28 -14.43
CA VAL A 85 1.24 2.69 -13.33
C VAL A 85 2.34 3.66 -12.96
N TYR A 86 2.22 4.26 -11.78
CA TYR A 86 3.22 5.15 -11.22
C TYR A 86 4.18 4.38 -10.34
N SER A 87 5.47 4.59 -10.55
CA SER A 87 6.50 4.00 -9.71
C SER A 87 6.77 4.90 -8.51
N LEU A 88 6.69 4.31 -7.31
CA LEU A 88 6.98 4.95 -6.04
C LEU A 88 8.32 4.49 -5.45
N CYS A 89 9.36 4.38 -6.30
CA CYS A 89 10.68 3.85 -5.94
C CYS A 89 11.78 4.93 -5.90
N THR A 90 13.03 4.52 -6.17
CA THR A 90 14.30 5.24 -6.07
C THR A 90 14.24 6.75 -6.35
N THR A 91 13.72 7.17 -7.51
CA THR A 91 13.67 8.59 -7.91
C THR A 91 12.43 9.33 -7.42
N THR A 92 11.31 8.63 -7.23
CA THR A 92 10.03 9.22 -6.82
C THR A 92 9.42 8.41 -5.69
N LYS A 93 9.81 8.63 -4.43
CA LYS A 93 9.27 7.89 -3.27
C LYS A 93 7.90 8.39 -2.78
N LYS A 94 7.47 9.55 -3.26
CA LYS A 94 6.22 10.23 -2.91
C LYS A 94 5.42 10.49 -4.18
N PRO A 95 4.11 10.20 -4.21
CA PRO A 95 3.29 10.54 -5.36
C PRO A 95 3.22 12.07 -5.54
N THR A 96 3.32 12.52 -6.78
CA THR A 96 3.19 13.95 -7.09
C THR A 96 1.70 14.35 -7.19
N SER A 97 1.39 15.63 -7.00
CA SER A 97 0.01 16.13 -7.21
C SER A 97 -0.51 15.86 -8.62
N LYS A 98 0.38 15.73 -9.62
CA LYS A 98 0.00 15.33 -10.98
C LYS A 98 -0.47 13.88 -11.04
N MET A 99 0.19 12.98 -10.32
CA MET A 99 -0.19 11.56 -10.26
C MET A 99 -1.51 11.34 -9.51
N LEU A 100 -1.80 12.19 -8.52
CA LEU A 100 -3.03 12.12 -7.70
C LEU A 100 -4.21 12.90 -8.28
N ARG A 101 -4.01 13.69 -9.34
CA ARG A 101 -5.02 14.63 -9.88
C ARG A 101 -6.36 13.98 -10.16
N ASP A 102 -6.33 12.75 -10.68
CA ASP A 102 -7.54 12.04 -11.10
C ASP A 102 -8.03 11.01 -10.08
N VAL A 103 -7.42 10.96 -8.90
CA VAL A 103 -7.76 10.04 -7.82
C VAL A 103 -8.65 10.75 -6.79
N GLU A 104 -9.75 10.11 -6.40
CA GLU A 104 -10.71 10.60 -5.39
C GLU A 104 -10.66 9.81 -4.09
N ILE A 105 -10.04 8.62 -4.13
CA ILE A 105 -9.75 7.80 -2.97
C ILE A 105 -8.58 6.90 -3.32
N ILE A 106 -7.63 6.76 -2.39
CA ILE A 106 -6.49 5.85 -2.56
C ILE A 106 -6.59 4.69 -1.59
N LEU A 107 -6.42 3.48 -2.13
CA LEU A 107 -6.34 2.24 -1.37
C LEU A 107 -4.87 1.85 -1.22
N PHE A 108 -4.53 1.28 -0.07
CA PHE A 108 -3.23 0.64 0.15
C PHE A 108 -3.44 -0.84 0.49
N ASP A 109 -2.90 -1.74 -0.34
CA ASP A 109 -3.00 -3.19 -0.16
C ASP A 109 -1.67 -3.88 -0.45
N ILE A 110 -0.81 -4.01 0.58
CA ILE A 110 0.49 -4.68 0.48
C ILE A 110 0.75 -5.48 1.75
N GLN A 111 1.17 -6.74 1.60
CA GLN A 111 1.66 -7.56 2.71
C GLN A 111 3.05 -7.09 3.15
N ASP A 112 3.13 -6.60 4.38
CA ASP A 112 4.38 -6.31 5.09
C ASP A 112 4.91 -7.56 5.84
N ILE A 113 6.14 -7.49 6.35
CA ILE A 113 6.80 -8.59 7.07
C ILE A 113 6.94 -8.37 8.59
N GLY A 114 6.51 -7.24 9.14
CA GLY A 114 6.59 -6.95 10.56
C GLY A 114 7.95 -6.40 11.03
N ALA A 115 8.78 -5.94 10.09
CA ALA A 115 10.13 -5.46 10.36
C ALA A 115 10.36 -4.07 9.77
N ARG A 116 10.93 -3.15 10.57
CA ARG A 116 11.06 -1.73 10.16
C ARG A 116 11.86 -1.50 8.88
N TYR A 117 12.78 -2.39 8.53
CA TYR A 117 13.65 -2.21 7.36
C TYR A 117 12.95 -2.55 6.04
N PHE A 118 11.74 -3.12 6.09
CA PHE A 118 10.96 -3.43 4.91
C PHE A 118 10.19 -2.18 4.46
N THR A 119 10.55 -1.69 3.28
CA THR A 119 10.30 -0.29 2.89
C THR A 119 8.83 0.02 2.55
N TYR A 120 7.96 -0.98 2.42
CA TYR A 120 6.55 -0.77 2.08
C TYR A 120 5.79 0.06 3.12
N ILE A 121 6.11 -0.07 4.41
CA ILE A 121 5.51 0.78 5.46
C ILE A 121 5.87 2.25 5.27
N TYR A 122 7.05 2.56 4.73
CA TYR A 122 7.46 3.93 4.44
C TYR A 122 6.93 4.44 3.11
N THR A 123 6.72 3.56 2.12
CA THR A 123 5.90 3.89 0.95
C THR A 123 4.49 4.29 1.39
N MET A 124 3.86 3.51 2.28
CA MET A 124 2.55 3.87 2.85
C MET A 124 2.58 5.24 3.53
N ALA A 125 3.54 5.47 4.44
CA ALA A 125 3.69 6.73 5.15
C ALA A 125 3.83 7.93 4.19
N ASN A 126 4.64 7.78 3.14
CA ASN A 126 4.83 8.80 2.11
C ASN A 126 3.53 9.11 1.34
N VAL A 127 2.77 8.09 0.95
CA VAL A 127 1.49 8.29 0.24
C VAL A 127 0.45 8.89 1.18
N LEU A 128 0.39 8.43 2.43
CA LEU A 128 -0.49 8.96 3.47
C LEU A 128 -0.22 10.45 3.73
N GLU A 129 1.04 10.85 3.89
CA GLU A 129 1.45 12.26 4.03
C GLU A 129 1.01 13.09 2.82
N CYS A 130 1.21 12.59 1.60
CA CYS A 130 0.80 13.26 0.38
C CYS A 130 -0.73 13.37 0.24
N ALA A 131 -1.46 12.33 0.64
CA ALA A 131 -2.92 12.31 0.62
C ALA A 131 -3.50 13.32 1.63
N GLY A 132 -2.94 13.37 2.85
CA GLY A 132 -3.35 14.32 3.89
C GLY A 132 -3.15 15.79 3.48
N LYS A 133 -2.12 16.12 2.70
CA LYS A 133 -1.88 17.49 2.19
C LYS A 133 -2.94 18.01 1.22
N ILE A 134 -3.75 17.12 0.64
CA ILE A 134 -4.78 17.46 -0.34
C ILE A 134 -6.17 16.94 0.06
N ASP A 135 -6.34 16.57 1.34
CA ASP A 135 -7.57 15.99 1.89
C ASP A 135 -8.09 14.79 1.07
N LEU A 136 -7.19 14.01 0.47
CA LEU A 136 -7.54 12.82 -0.30
C LEU A 136 -7.83 11.65 0.66
N PRO A 137 -9.03 11.05 0.62
CA PRO A 137 -9.33 9.87 1.44
C PRO A 137 -8.34 8.73 1.18
N PHE A 138 -7.74 8.22 2.26
CA PHE A 138 -6.77 7.12 2.25
C PHE A 138 -7.34 5.95 3.04
N VAL A 139 -7.40 4.75 2.43
CA VAL A 139 -7.94 3.54 3.07
C VAL A 139 -6.89 2.44 3.03
N VAL A 140 -6.54 1.93 4.20
CA VAL A 140 -5.67 0.77 4.34
C VAL A 140 -6.50 -0.50 4.31
N LEU A 141 -6.18 -1.40 3.39
CA LEU A 141 -6.72 -2.76 3.34
C LEU A 141 -5.83 -3.62 4.21
N ASP A 142 -6.16 -3.66 5.50
CA ASP A 142 -5.25 -4.19 6.51
C ASP A 142 -4.93 -5.68 6.29
N ARG A 143 -3.70 -6.05 6.68
CA ARG A 143 -3.14 -7.39 6.52
C ARG A 143 -2.47 -7.85 7.81
N PRO A 144 -2.51 -9.15 8.12
CA PRO A 144 -1.83 -9.68 9.31
C PRO A 144 -0.34 -9.37 9.29
N ASN A 145 0.21 -8.98 10.44
CA ASN A 145 1.65 -9.00 10.66
C ASN A 145 2.11 -10.46 10.78
N PRO A 146 2.97 -10.98 9.90
CA PRO A 146 3.37 -12.39 9.92
C PRO A 146 4.25 -12.75 11.13
N LEU A 147 4.84 -11.75 11.79
CA LEU A 147 5.53 -11.92 13.07
C LEU A 147 4.58 -11.75 14.27
N GLY A 148 3.27 -11.59 14.06
CA GLY A 148 2.29 -11.38 15.13
C GLY A 148 2.33 -9.98 15.75
N GLY A 149 1.44 -9.73 16.70
CA GLY A 149 1.23 -8.42 17.32
C GLY A 149 1.51 -8.36 18.82
N ILE A 150 2.31 -9.28 19.36
CA ILE A 150 2.61 -9.37 20.81
C ILE A 150 4.05 -8.98 21.10
N GLU A 151 4.99 -9.59 20.39
CA GLU A 151 6.42 -9.37 20.61
C GLU A 151 6.90 -8.08 19.93
N VAL A 152 7.69 -7.29 20.66
CA VAL A 152 8.30 -6.05 20.21
C VAL A 152 9.78 -6.09 20.56
N GLU A 153 10.67 -5.91 19.58
CA GLU A 153 12.10 -6.16 19.75
C GLU A 153 13.00 -5.15 19.00
N GLY A 154 14.14 -4.83 19.60
CA GLY A 154 15.15 -3.93 19.05
C GLY A 154 15.00 -2.48 19.50
N ASN A 155 16.08 -1.71 19.41
CA ASN A 155 16.06 -0.27 19.71
C ASN A 155 15.18 0.49 18.72
N ILE A 156 14.66 1.65 19.10
CA ILE A 156 14.00 2.57 18.15
C ILE A 156 15.02 3.28 17.25
N VAL A 157 14.55 3.83 16.14
CA VAL A 157 15.39 4.70 15.29
C VAL A 157 15.58 6.04 15.99
N GLU A 158 16.83 6.44 16.19
CA GLU A 158 17.20 7.77 16.68
C GLU A 158 17.24 8.76 15.51
N ASP A 159 17.07 10.06 15.80
CA ASP A 159 16.95 11.11 14.78
C ASP A 159 18.13 11.14 13.79
N ASP A 160 19.35 10.93 14.29
CA ASP A 160 20.58 10.93 13.48
C ASP A 160 20.68 9.74 12.50
N PHE A 161 19.85 8.70 12.68
CA PHE A 161 19.82 7.50 11.84
C PHE A 161 18.58 7.39 10.96
N LYS A 162 17.76 8.45 10.89
CA LYS A 162 16.56 8.46 10.05
C LYS A 162 16.91 8.29 8.57
N SER A 163 16.26 7.34 7.91
CA SER A 163 16.42 7.04 6.49
C SER A 163 15.17 6.36 5.91
N PHE A 164 15.18 6.04 4.61
CA PHE A 164 14.06 5.32 3.99
C PHE A 164 13.89 3.87 4.46
N VAL A 165 14.86 3.32 5.21
CA VAL A 165 14.75 2.01 5.87
C VAL A 165 14.55 2.14 7.38
N GLY A 166 14.18 3.34 7.84
CA GLY A 166 14.08 3.68 9.26
C GLY A 166 13.65 5.13 9.43
N ASN A 167 12.41 5.51 9.11
CA ASN A 167 12.01 6.93 9.11
C ASN A 167 11.20 7.35 10.34
N TYR A 168 10.73 6.38 11.12
CA TYR A 168 9.91 6.57 12.31
C TYR A 168 10.55 5.87 13.51
N ALA A 169 10.18 6.30 14.72
CA ALA A 169 10.66 5.74 15.99
C ALA A 169 10.07 4.34 16.25
N LEU A 170 10.35 3.41 15.33
CA LEU A 170 9.90 2.02 15.37
C LEU A 170 11.05 1.11 15.84
N PRO A 171 10.75 0.14 16.71
CA PRO A 171 11.68 -0.96 16.99
C PRO A 171 11.84 -1.84 15.74
N ILE A 172 12.82 -2.76 15.75
CA ILE A 172 13.10 -3.62 14.60
C ILE A 172 11.88 -4.48 14.27
N ARG A 173 11.35 -5.18 15.27
CA ARG A 173 10.07 -5.89 15.23
C ARG A 173 9.04 -5.00 15.92
N HIS A 174 8.08 -4.47 15.16
CA HIS A 174 7.16 -3.44 15.66
C HIS A 174 5.84 -3.98 16.20
N GLY A 175 5.49 -5.23 15.94
CA GLY A 175 4.30 -5.87 16.52
C GLY A 175 2.96 -5.21 16.11
N MET A 176 2.93 -4.52 14.98
CA MET A 176 1.73 -3.82 14.49
C MET A 176 1.34 -4.30 13.10
N THR A 177 0.05 -4.28 12.77
CA THR A 177 -0.43 -4.40 11.39
C THR A 177 -0.12 -3.13 10.60
N ILE A 178 -0.34 -3.16 9.29
CA ILE A 178 -0.12 -1.99 8.45
C ILE A 178 -1.20 -0.91 8.69
N GLY A 179 -2.42 -1.31 9.06
CA GLY A 179 -3.48 -0.40 9.49
C GLY A 179 -3.16 0.31 10.81
N GLU A 180 -2.62 -0.42 11.79
CA GLU A 180 -2.16 0.16 13.07
C GLU A 180 -0.98 1.13 12.83
N LEU A 181 -0.01 0.75 11.99
CA LEU A 181 1.08 1.63 11.58
C LEU A 181 0.59 2.89 10.88
N ALA A 182 -0.43 2.80 10.03
CA ALA A 182 -0.99 3.97 9.35
C ALA A 182 -1.60 4.95 10.35
N THR A 183 -2.24 4.44 11.41
CA THR A 183 -2.78 5.28 12.49
C THR A 183 -1.64 5.94 13.25
N TYR A 184 -0.60 5.20 13.64
CA TYR A 184 0.59 5.75 14.29
C TYR A 184 1.31 6.81 13.45
N PHE A 185 1.38 6.63 12.13
CA PHE A 185 1.99 7.62 11.23
C PHE A 185 1.13 8.88 11.01
N ASN A 186 -0.14 8.85 11.40
CA ASN A 186 -1.10 9.93 11.23
C ASN A 186 -1.36 10.75 12.51
N GLU A 187 -0.67 10.42 13.60
CA GLU A 187 -0.62 11.23 14.83
C GLU A 187 0.29 12.46 14.65
#